data_AF-A0A7T6XF11-F1
#
_entry.id   AF-A0A7T6XF11-F1
#
_cell.length_a   1.000
_cell.length_b   1.000
_cell.length_c   1.000
_cell.angle_alpha   90.00
_cell.angle_beta   90.00
_cell.angle_gamma   90.00
#
_symmetry.space_group_name_H-M   'P 1'
#
loop_
_entity.id
_entity.type
_entity.pdbx_description
1 polymer ?
#
loop_
_entity_poly.entity_id
_entity_poly.type
_entity_poly.pdbx_seq_one_letter_code
_entity_poly.pdbx_strand_id
1 'polypeptide(L)'
;MDEEVVPLGHDVQVVDPDVRNYVYGLVTALGGFNGENADQYVLGDDALACLRDIKRWLKLHDEKNNRMDVARCLGEANLINGDLLPILSLWWASGQNTR
;
A
#
# COMPACT_ATOMS: atom_id res chain seq x y z
N MET A 1 20.00 -44.14 -10.16
CA MET A 1 20.26 -42.74 -9.76
C MET A 1 19.33 -41.94 -10.63
N ASP A 2 18.09 -41.81 -10.18
CA ASP A 2 17.07 -41.06 -10.89
C ASP A 2 17.21 -39.61 -10.42
N GLU A 3 17.78 -38.76 -11.27
CA GLU A 3 17.81 -37.31 -11.05
C GLU A 3 16.38 -36.80 -11.08
N GLU A 4 15.85 -36.47 -9.91
CA GLU A 4 14.56 -35.81 -9.75
C GLU A 4 14.67 -34.42 -10.39
N VAL A 5 14.06 -34.27 -11.57
CA VAL A 5 14.01 -33.02 -12.32
C VAL A 5 13.17 -32.03 -11.52
N VAL A 6 13.83 -31.13 -10.79
CA VAL A 6 13.16 -30.04 -10.07
C VAL A 6 12.50 -29.13 -11.11
N PRO A 7 11.18 -28.94 -11.10
CA PRO A 7 10.52 -28.09 -12.09
C PRO A 7 10.97 -26.64 -11.92
N LEU A 8 11.83 -26.17 -12.81
CA LEU A 8 12.17 -24.75 -12.95
C LEU A 8 10.96 -24.01 -13.51
N GLY A 9 10.22 -23.30 -12.64
CA GLY A 9 9.19 -22.36 -13.08
C GLY A 9 7.84 -22.38 -12.37
N HIS A 10 7.72 -22.89 -11.14
CA HIS A 10 6.61 -22.40 -10.31
C HIS A 10 6.91 -20.93 -9.99
N ASP A 11 6.01 -20.02 -10.37
CA ASP A 11 6.05 -18.62 -9.96
C ASP A 11 6.27 -18.54 -8.45
N VAL A 12 7.52 -18.32 -8.03
CA VAL A 12 7.84 -18.17 -6.61
C VAL A 12 7.21 -16.85 -6.18
N GLN A 13 6.02 -16.94 -5.60
CA GLN A 13 5.33 -15.81 -5.02
C GLN A 13 6.11 -15.40 -3.76
N VAL A 14 6.97 -14.37 -3.93
CA VAL A 14 7.83 -13.85 -2.84
C VAL A 14 7.01 -13.20 -1.72
N VAL A 15 5.77 -12.82 -2.02
CA VAL A 15 4.80 -12.27 -1.08
C VAL A 15 3.56 -13.16 -1.10
N ASP A 16 2.98 -13.40 0.07
CA ASP A 16 1.70 -14.08 0.19
C ASP A 16 0.62 -13.36 -0.67
N PRO A 17 -0.02 -14.06 -1.62
CA PRO A 17 -1.00 -13.45 -2.52
C PRO A 17 -2.18 -12.78 -1.81
N ASP A 18 -2.64 -13.33 -0.68
CA ASP A 18 -3.77 -12.77 0.07
C ASP A 18 -3.36 -11.48 0.77
N VAL A 19 -2.14 -11.44 1.31
CA VAL A 19 -1.56 -10.21 1.88
C VAL A 19 -1.42 -9.15 0.80
N ARG A 20 -0.92 -9.51 -0.38
CA ARG A 20 -0.79 -8.57 -1.51
C ARG A 20 -2.14 -7.99 -1.90
N ASN A 21 -3.13 -8.85 -2.14
CA ASN A 21 -4.47 -8.43 -2.56
C ASN A 21 -5.10 -7.49 -1.53
N TYR A 22 -4.98 -7.82 -0.24
CA TYR A 22 -5.52 -6.99 0.83
C TYR A 22 -4.81 -5.64 0.92
N VAL A 23 -3.46 -5.62 0.89
CA VAL A 23 -2.69 -4.36 0.98
C VAL A 23 -2.97 -3.45 -0.22
N TYR A 24 -3.04 -3.99 -1.44
CA TYR A 24 -3.39 -3.18 -2.62
C TYR A 24 -4.83 -2.64 -2.55
N GLY A 25 -5.76 -3.41 -1.98
CA GLY A 25 -7.10 -2.93 -1.68
C GLY A 25 -7.09 -1.73 -0.73
N LEU A 26 -6.29 -1.79 0.34
CA LEU A 26 -6.13 -0.65 1.26
C LEU A 26 -5.56 0.59 0.56
N VAL A 27 -4.51 0.44 -0.25
CA VAL A 27 -3.88 1.57 -0.95
C VAL A 27 -4.86 2.20 -1.94
N THR A 28 -5.58 1.38 -2.71
CA THR A 28 -6.60 1.87 -3.67
C THR A 28 -7.71 2.64 -2.95
N ALA A 29 -8.10 2.22 -1.75
CA ALA A 29 -9.13 2.88 -0.96
C ALA A 29 -8.65 4.18 -0.26
N LEU A 30 -7.35 4.48 -0.25
CA LEU A 30 -6.84 5.75 0.30
C LEU A 30 -7.27 6.96 -0.53
N GLY A 31 -7.44 6.79 -1.83
CA GLY A 31 -7.69 7.88 -2.76
C GLY A 31 -6.86 7.78 -4.03
N GLY A 32 -6.69 8.92 -4.70
CA GLY A 32 -5.85 9.02 -5.89
C GLY A 32 -6.10 10.27 -6.72
N PHE A 33 -5.46 10.32 -7.89
CA PHE A 33 -5.54 11.42 -8.86
C PHE A 33 -6.59 11.17 -9.96
N ASN A 34 -7.66 10.44 -9.65
CA ASN A 34 -8.69 10.00 -10.60
C ASN A 34 -9.96 10.86 -10.56
N GLY A 35 -9.91 12.03 -9.91
CA GLY A 35 -11.03 12.98 -9.87
C GLY A 35 -11.21 13.77 -11.17
N GLU A 36 -12.13 14.73 -11.17
CA GLU A 36 -12.35 15.64 -12.30
C GLU A 36 -11.09 16.44 -12.67
N ASN A 37 -10.22 16.69 -11.68
CA ASN A 37 -8.92 17.32 -11.87
C ASN A 37 -7.80 16.32 -11.60
N ALA A 38 -7.12 15.90 -12.67
CA ALA A 38 -6.03 14.92 -12.60
C ALA A 38 -4.81 15.41 -11.80
N ASP A 39 -4.69 16.72 -11.54
CA ASP A 39 -3.61 17.29 -10.73
C ASP A 39 -3.95 17.37 -9.24
N GLN A 40 -5.18 17.02 -8.85
CA GLN A 40 -5.65 17.09 -7.47
C GLN A 40 -5.84 15.68 -6.90
N TYR A 41 -5.14 15.40 -5.81
CA TYR A 41 -5.38 14.19 -5.04
C TYR A 41 -6.72 14.28 -4.30
N VAL A 42 -7.55 13.25 -4.43
CA VAL A 42 -8.83 13.11 -3.75
C VAL A 42 -8.72 12.00 -2.71
N LEU A 43 -9.09 12.30 -1.46
CA LEU A 43 -9.15 11.32 -0.38
C LEU A 43 -10.32 10.35 -0.61
N GLY A 44 -10.09 9.06 -0.39
CA GLY A 44 -11.16 8.08 -0.30
C GLY A 44 -11.97 8.23 0.99
N ASP A 45 -13.22 7.75 0.97
CA ASP A 45 -14.19 7.90 2.07
C ASP A 45 -13.67 7.32 3.40
N ASP A 46 -12.97 6.18 3.33
CA ASP A 46 -12.45 5.45 4.49
C ASP A 46 -10.93 5.61 4.69
N ALA A 47 -10.31 6.64 4.10
CA ALA A 47 -8.84 6.80 4.07
C ALA A 47 -8.17 6.70 5.46
N LEU A 48 -8.78 7.26 6.50
CA LEU A 48 -8.24 7.17 7.87
C LEU A 48 -8.27 5.73 8.41
N ALA A 49 -9.31 4.96 8.11
CA ALA A 49 -9.39 3.56 8.51
C ALA A 49 -8.33 2.74 7.75
N CYS A 50 -8.18 2.97 6.44
CA CYS A 50 -7.14 2.33 5.62
C CYS A 50 -5.73 2.59 6.16
N LEU A 51 -5.40 3.84 6.52
CA LEU A 51 -4.09 4.16 7.12
C LEU A 51 -3.85 3.45 8.46
N ARG A 52 -4.90 3.29 9.28
CA ARG A 52 -4.82 2.54 10.54
C ARG A 52 -4.57 1.06 10.30
N ASP A 53 -5.21 0.49 9.28
CA ASP A 53 -5.02 -0.90 8.91
C ASP A 53 -3.63 -1.14 8.31
N ILE A 54 -3.14 -0.28 7.41
CA ILE A 54 -1.76 -0.35 6.90
C ILE A 54 -0.75 -0.40 8.05
N LYS A 55 -0.88 0.54 9.02
CA LYS A 55 -0.03 0.55 10.21
C LYS A 55 -0.16 -0.72 11.05
N ARG A 56 -1.37 -1.26 11.19
CA ARG A 56 -1.62 -2.50 11.92
C ARG A 56 -0.95 -3.68 11.24
N TRP A 57 -1.00 -3.76 9.92
CA TRP A 57 -0.40 -4.83 9.13
C TRP A 57 1.13 -4.80 9.16
N LEU A 58 1.75 -3.63 9.04
CA LEU A 58 3.19 -3.48 9.25
C LEU A 58 3.62 -4.00 10.64
N LYS A 59 2.87 -3.67 11.69
CA LYS A 59 3.20 -4.11 13.06
C LYS A 59 2.90 -5.58 13.35
N LEU A 60 1.74 -6.06 12.92
CA LEU A 60 1.24 -7.38 13.32
C LEU A 60 1.61 -8.49 12.35
N HIS A 61 1.88 -8.17 11.08
CA HIS A 61 2.29 -9.14 10.07
C HIS A 61 3.80 -9.07 9.84
N ASP A 62 4.31 -7.93 9.38
CA ASP A 62 5.74 -7.80 9.04
C ASP A 62 6.63 -7.88 10.28
N GLU A 63 6.47 -6.97 11.25
CA GLU A 63 7.33 -6.91 12.44
C GLU A 63 7.23 -8.18 13.30
N LYS A 64 6.03 -8.69 13.57
CA LYS A 64 5.84 -9.86 14.46
C LYS A 64 6.30 -11.17 13.85
N ASN A 65 6.16 -11.36 12.54
CA ASN A 65 6.53 -12.60 11.86
C ASN A 65 7.91 -12.52 11.20
N ASN A 66 8.62 -11.39 11.35
CA ASN A 66 9.89 -11.10 10.66
C ASN A 66 9.78 -11.29 9.14
N ARG A 67 8.71 -10.71 8.57
CA ARG A 67 8.40 -10.69 7.14
C ARG A 67 8.45 -9.28 6.60
N MET A 68 8.53 -9.14 5.28
CA MET A 68 8.58 -7.85 4.59
C MET A 68 7.53 -7.78 3.47
N ASP A 69 6.47 -8.56 3.62
CA ASP A 69 5.43 -8.78 2.62
C ASP A 69 4.60 -7.51 2.43
N VAL A 70 4.18 -6.90 3.54
CA VAL A 70 3.40 -5.66 3.53
C VAL A 70 4.27 -4.50 3.04
N ALA A 71 5.46 -4.34 3.61
CA ALA A 71 6.41 -3.29 3.21
C ALA A 71 6.75 -3.35 1.73
N ARG A 72 6.94 -4.55 1.17
CA ARG A 72 7.15 -4.74 -0.27
C ARG A 72 5.94 -4.30 -1.09
N CYS A 73 4.73 -4.71 -0.72
CA CYS A 73 3.51 -4.31 -1.43
C CYS A 73 3.32 -2.78 -1.38
N LEU A 74 3.55 -2.14 -0.24
CA LEU A 74 3.47 -0.68 -0.13
C LEU A 74 4.51 0.05 -0.99
N GLY A 75 5.71 -0.53 -1.11
CA GLY A 75 6.75 -0.03 -2.00
C GLY A 75 6.37 -0.16 -3.48
N GLU A 76 5.85 -1.33 -3.87
CA GLU A 76 5.37 -1.59 -5.24
C GLU A 76 4.20 -0.67 -5.63
N ALA A 77 3.29 -0.40 -4.68
CA ALA A 77 2.19 0.54 -4.87
C ALA A 77 2.61 2.02 -4.80
N ASN A 78 3.89 2.32 -4.56
CA ASN A 78 4.42 3.68 -4.42
C ASN A 78 3.70 4.52 -3.35
N LEU A 79 3.22 3.90 -2.26
CA LEU A 79 2.37 4.55 -1.23
C LEU A 79 2.91 5.91 -0.75
N ILE A 80 4.22 6.01 -0.55
CA ILE A 80 4.83 7.23 0.02
C ILE A 80 4.68 8.42 -0.94
N ASN A 81 5.09 8.26 -2.20
CA ASN A 81 5.06 9.35 -3.18
C ASN A 81 3.69 9.50 -3.83
N GLY A 82 2.97 8.39 -4.02
CA GLY A 82 1.66 8.33 -4.66
C GLY A 82 0.54 8.88 -3.79
N ASP A 83 0.59 8.63 -2.47
CA ASP A 83 -0.53 8.95 -1.58
C ASP A 83 -0.10 9.82 -0.39
N LEU A 84 0.85 9.37 0.43
CA LEU A 84 1.11 10.04 1.71
C LEU A 84 1.62 11.48 1.54
N LEU A 85 2.53 11.72 0.59
CA LEU A 85 3.01 13.07 0.31
C LEU A 85 1.87 13.99 -0.19
N PRO A 86 1.08 13.62 -1.22
CA PRO A 86 -0.10 14.39 -1.63
C PRO A 86 -1.11 14.64 -0.50
N ILE A 87 -1.42 13.62 0.32
CA ILE A 87 -2.34 13.74 1.47
C ILE A 87 -1.83 14.80 2.46
N LEU A 88 -0.53 14.77 2.79
CA LEU A 88 0.07 15.75 3.70
C LEU A 88 0.10 17.15 3.08
N SER A 89 0.37 17.26 1.77
CA SER A 89 0.30 18.53 1.04
C SER A 89 -1.11 19.12 1.05
N LEU A 90 -2.15 18.29 0.87
CA LEU A 90 -3.55 18.69 0.96
C LEU A 90 -3.88 19.27 2.34
N TRP A 91 -3.45 18.58 3.41
CA TRP A 91 -3.64 19.03 4.78
C TRP A 91 -2.92 20.35 5.06
N TRP A 92 -1.69 20.51 4.56
CA TRP A 92 -0.95 21.75 4.71
C TRP A 92 -1.65 22.93 4.02
N ALA A 93 -2.11 22.74 2.79
CA ALA A 93 -2.82 23.76 2.02
C ALA A 93 -4.17 24.16 2.66
N SER A 94 -4.90 23.19 3.22
CA SER A 94 -6.16 23.48 3.93
C SER A 94 -5.93 24.26 5.23
N GLY A 95 -4.83 24.00 5.95
CA GLY A 95 -4.46 24.72 7.16
C GLY A 95 -4.01 26.18 6.93
N GLN A 96 -3.53 26.52 5.73
CA GLN A 96 -3.20 27.90 5.37
C GLN A 96 -4.43 28.77 5.11
N ASN A 97 -5.58 28.18 4.77
CA ASN A 97 -6.84 28.93 4.61
C ASN A 97 -7.48 29.37 5.94
N THR A 98 -6.94 28.92 7.07
CA THR A 98 -7.45 29.25 8.42
C THR A 98 -6.60 30.32 9.13
N ARG A 99 -5.72 31.03 8.41
CA ARG A 99 -4.88 32.12 8.94
C ARG A 99 -5.13 33.44 8.23
#